data_AF-A0A1G9ULU7-F1
#
_entry.id   AF-A0A1G9ULU7-F1
#
_cell.length_a   1.000
_cell.length_b   1.000
_cell.length_c   1.000
_cell.angle_alpha   90.00
_cell.angle_beta   90.00
_cell.angle_gamma   90.00
#
_symmetry.space_group_name_H-M   'P 1'
#
loop_
_entity.id
_entity.type
_entity.pdbx_description
1 polymer ?
#
loop_
_entity_poly.entity_id
_entity_poly.type
_entity_poly.pdbx_seq_one_letter_code
_entity_poly.pdbx_strand_id
1 'polypeptide(L)'
;MFRLSPKTIIISVASILLFPVLVNYTLFLARVPSVFGSSDNWLSFWGNYTGGIVSAVVAYFVASSQLKKQTEISLMEQRLVMEESMRSKKINQLPALARMKIELRNMIYSLEQAFEMTSSGEQQEKGETITFIALDEDNWRYLDRIEDIGFQLELIDKKSFFKQLYKTLDYEYLSAEFRIEELKEKNVLEGLNASEKDEWLKLELDFRVNSSIQRAMLLSAKESNLVKYLEELLEQIEDEIKACKEF
;
A
#
# COMPACT_ATOMS: atom_id res chain seq x y z
N MET A 1 9.55 -27.40 26.95
CA MET A 1 8.43 -28.34 26.75
C MET A 1 9.02 -29.74 26.58
N PHE A 2 8.95 -30.60 27.59
CA PHE A 2 9.52 -31.95 27.50
C PHE A 2 8.69 -32.79 26.54
N ARG A 3 9.22 -33.07 25.34
CA ARG A 3 8.61 -34.02 24.39
C ARG A 3 8.85 -35.44 24.90
N LEU A 4 8.06 -35.88 25.87
CA LEU A 4 8.07 -37.28 26.29
C LEU A 4 7.42 -38.11 25.19
N SER A 5 8.13 -39.15 24.74
CA SER A 5 7.57 -40.07 23.76
C SER A 5 6.39 -40.84 24.39
N PRO A 6 5.37 -41.26 23.61
CA PRO A 6 4.27 -42.07 24.12
C PRO A 6 4.74 -43.32 24.89
N LYS A 7 5.85 -43.91 24.44
CA LYS A 7 6.51 -45.05 25.11
C LYS A 7 7.03 -44.66 26.50
N THR A 8 7.66 -43.50 26.63
CA THR A 8 8.18 -42.99 27.91
C THR A 8 7.05 -42.71 28.91
N ILE A 9 5.91 -42.20 28.45
CA ILE A 9 4.73 -41.95 29.29
C ILE A 9 4.16 -43.27 29.81
N ILE A 10 3.97 -44.26 28.94
CA ILE A 10 3.46 -45.59 29.33
C ILE A 10 4.39 -46.27 30.33
N ILE A 11 5.72 -46.24 30.08
CA ILE A 11 6.71 -46.81 31.00
C ILE A 11 6.68 -46.10 32.35
N SER A 12 6.55 -44.78 32.37
CA SER A 12 6.48 -44.00 33.61
C SER A 12 5.22 -44.31 34.41
N VAL A 13 4.05 -44.34 33.75
CA VAL A 13 2.77 -44.72 34.38
C VAL A 13 2.82 -46.15 34.91
N ALA A 14 3.34 -47.10 34.13
CA ALA A 14 3.50 -48.49 34.56
C ALA A 14 4.45 -48.60 35.76
N SER A 15 5.56 -47.85 35.77
CA SER A 15 6.53 -47.83 36.88
C SER A 15 5.90 -47.25 38.15
N ILE A 16 5.15 -46.15 38.03
CA ILE A 16 4.42 -45.52 39.14
C ILE A 16 3.35 -46.48 39.69
N LEU A 17 2.66 -47.25 38.85
CA LEU A 17 1.65 -48.23 39.28
C LEU A 17 2.28 -49.49 39.90
N LEU A 18 3.42 -49.95 39.39
CA LEU A 18 4.13 -51.15 39.87
C LEU A 18 4.93 -50.89 41.15
N PHE A 19 5.41 -49.66 41.36
CA PHE A 19 6.29 -49.32 42.48
C PHE A 19 5.68 -49.69 43.85
N PRO A 20 4.42 -49.34 44.19
CA PRO A 20 3.86 -49.74 45.47
C PRO A 20 3.56 -51.24 45.53
N VAL A 21 3.37 -51.96 44.40
CA VAL A 21 3.22 -53.44 44.40
C VAL A 21 4.53 -54.08 44.83
N LEU A 22 5.65 -53.57 44.29
CA LEU A 22 6.98 -54.02 44.65
C LEU A 22 7.30 -53.69 46.11
N VAL A 23 6.97 -52.49 46.58
CA VAL A 23 7.12 -52.10 48.00
C VAL A 23 6.28 -53.01 48.89
N ASN A 24 5.02 -53.27 48.54
CA ASN A 24 4.14 -54.16 49.30
C ASN A 24 4.71 -55.59 49.34
N TYR A 25 5.09 -56.15 48.19
CA TYR A 25 5.63 -57.51 48.10
C TYR A 25 6.93 -57.67 48.88
N THR A 26 7.86 -56.70 48.77
CA THR A 26 9.14 -56.74 49.49
C THR A 26 8.97 -56.63 51.00
N LEU A 27 8.07 -55.76 51.48
CA LEU A 27 7.77 -55.60 52.90
C LEU A 27 7.13 -56.86 53.50
N PHE A 28 6.19 -57.51 52.80
CA PHE A 28 5.53 -58.72 53.27
C PHE A 28 6.42 -59.97 53.19
N LEU A 29 7.26 -60.10 52.15
CA LEU A 29 8.18 -61.24 52.00
C LEU A 29 9.34 -61.20 53.00
N ALA A 30 9.88 -60.01 53.29
CA ALA A 30 11.00 -59.84 54.21
C ALA A 30 10.60 -59.87 55.70
N ARG A 31 9.29 -60.02 56.02
CA ARG A 31 8.74 -60.03 57.39
C ARG A 31 9.31 -58.90 58.26
N VAL A 32 9.44 -57.71 57.68
CA VAL A 32 10.08 -56.58 58.36
C VAL A 32 9.29 -56.26 59.64
N PRO A 33 9.88 -56.38 60.83
CA PRO A 33 9.18 -56.02 62.05
C PRO A 33 8.93 -54.51 62.01
N SER A 34 7.67 -54.08 62.15
CA SER A 34 7.17 -52.68 62.07
C SER A 34 6.45 -52.26 60.78
N VAL A 35 6.00 -53.19 59.93
CA VAL A 35 5.04 -52.84 58.86
C VAL A 35 3.64 -52.65 59.50
N PHE A 36 3.16 -51.41 59.51
CA PHE A 36 1.87 -51.04 60.08
C PHE A 36 0.73 -51.12 59.05
N GLY A 37 -0.40 -51.72 59.43
CA GLY A 37 -1.66 -51.71 58.68
C GLY A 37 -2.24 -53.09 58.35
N SER A 38 -3.57 -53.21 58.37
CA SER A 38 -4.28 -54.40 57.89
C SER A 38 -4.31 -54.46 56.36
N SER A 39 -4.72 -55.60 55.79
CA SER A 39 -5.03 -55.73 54.35
C SER A 39 -5.92 -54.60 53.84
N ASP A 40 -6.87 -54.17 54.66
CA ASP A 40 -7.88 -53.17 54.31
C ASP A 40 -7.30 -51.75 54.24
N ASN A 41 -6.31 -51.44 55.09
CA ASN A 41 -5.57 -50.17 55.03
C ASN A 41 -4.76 -50.07 53.75
N TRP A 42 -4.12 -51.17 53.33
CA TRP A 42 -3.36 -51.23 52.07
C TRP A 42 -4.28 -51.13 50.86
N LEU A 43 -5.42 -51.82 50.88
CA LEU A 43 -6.41 -51.72 49.81
C LEU A 43 -6.97 -50.30 49.67
N SER A 44 -7.20 -49.61 50.79
CA SER A 44 -7.65 -48.20 50.81
C SER A 44 -6.59 -47.24 50.26
N PHE A 45 -5.32 -47.46 50.61
CA PHE A 45 -4.20 -46.73 50.03
C PHE A 45 -4.14 -46.93 48.50
N TRP A 46 -4.32 -48.16 48.02
CA TRP A 46 -4.34 -48.47 46.59
C TRP A 46 -5.49 -47.78 45.85
N GLY A 47 -6.69 -47.78 46.42
CA GLY A 47 -7.84 -47.07 45.85
C GLY A 47 -7.55 -45.57 45.69
N ASN A 48 -6.99 -44.94 46.72
CA ASN A 48 -6.66 -43.52 46.69
C ASN A 48 -5.51 -43.19 45.72
N TYR A 49 -4.45 -44.00 45.73
CA TYR A 49 -3.28 -43.80 44.87
C TYR A 49 -3.62 -43.96 43.38
N THR A 50 -4.32 -45.05 43.04
CA THR A 50 -4.76 -45.31 41.66
C THR A 50 -5.79 -44.29 41.20
N GLY A 51 -6.73 -43.91 42.07
CA GLY A 51 -7.67 -42.82 41.83
C GLY A 51 -6.97 -41.51 41.48
N GLY A 52 -5.96 -41.12 42.27
CA GLY A 52 -5.17 -39.91 42.01
C GLY A 52 -4.44 -39.91 40.66
N ILE A 53 -3.85 -41.05 40.28
CA ILE A 53 -3.18 -41.21 38.98
C ILE A 53 -4.19 -41.11 37.82
N VAL A 54 -5.33 -41.81 37.92
CA VAL A 54 -6.38 -41.75 36.91
C VAL A 54 -6.91 -40.32 36.77
N SER A 55 -7.17 -39.63 37.88
CA SER A 55 -7.59 -38.23 37.87
C SER A 55 -6.57 -37.31 37.21
N ALA A 56 -5.27 -37.49 37.48
CA ALA A 56 -4.21 -36.70 36.85
C ALA A 56 -4.12 -36.96 35.34
N VAL A 57 -4.26 -38.22 34.90
CA VAL A 57 -4.28 -38.57 33.48
C VAL A 57 -5.48 -37.93 32.78
N VAL A 58 -6.69 -38.04 33.35
CA VAL A 58 -7.90 -37.43 32.79
C VAL A 58 -7.74 -35.90 32.72
N ALA A 59 -7.24 -35.26 33.78
CA ALA A 59 -6.99 -33.83 33.79
C ALA A 59 -6.00 -33.40 32.69
N TYR A 60 -4.91 -34.16 32.50
CA TYR A 60 -3.96 -33.91 31.42
C TYR A 60 -4.59 -34.02 30.02
N PHE A 61 -5.42 -35.04 29.79
CA PHE A 61 -6.13 -35.20 28.51
C PHE A 61 -7.10 -34.04 28.24
N VAL A 62 -7.88 -33.63 29.25
CA VAL A 62 -8.81 -32.50 29.15
C VAL A 62 -8.05 -31.20 28.87
N ALA A 63 -7.00 -30.91 29.64
CA ALA A 63 -6.19 -29.72 29.45
C ALA A 63 -5.51 -29.69 28.07
N SER A 64 -4.97 -30.82 27.62
CA SER A 64 -4.35 -30.94 26.29
C SER A 64 -5.36 -30.73 25.17
N SER A 65 -6.59 -31.24 25.32
CA SER A 65 -7.68 -31.04 24.37
C SER A 65 -8.13 -29.58 24.31
N GLN A 66 -8.26 -28.93 25.48
CA GLN A 66 -8.61 -27.51 25.57
C GLN A 66 -7.54 -26.61 24.94
N LEU A 67 -6.25 -26.86 25.23
CA LEU A 67 -5.15 -26.10 24.64
C LEU A 67 -5.11 -26.19 23.11
N LYS A 68 -5.35 -27.38 22.55
CA LYS A 68 -5.42 -27.55 21.09
C LYS A 68 -6.56 -26.73 20.48
N LYS A 69 -7.77 -26.84 21.05
CA LYS A 69 -8.93 -26.06 20.60
C LYS A 69 -8.69 -24.56 20.71
N GLN A 70 -8.10 -24.10 21.81
CA GLN A 70 -7.78 -22.68 22.01
C GLN A 70 -6.77 -22.18 20.98
N THR A 71 -5.76 -22.99 20.65
CA THR A 71 -4.78 -22.65 19.62
C THR A 71 -5.45 -22.55 18.25
N GLU A 72 -6.29 -23.52 17.89
CA GLU A 72 -7.05 -23.51 16.62
C GLU A 72 -7.96 -22.28 16.51
N ILE A 73 -8.70 -21.95 17.58
CA ILE A 73 -9.56 -20.76 17.63
C ILE A 73 -8.73 -19.49 17.47
N SER A 74 -7.61 -19.36 18.19
CA SER A 74 -6.75 -18.16 18.08
C SER A 74 -6.16 -17.96 16.68
N LEU A 75 -5.80 -19.05 16.00
CA LEU A 75 -5.32 -19.00 14.62
C LEU A 75 -6.43 -18.61 13.65
N MET A 76 -7.66 -19.08 13.87
CA MET A 76 -8.82 -18.70 13.07
C MET A 76 -9.17 -17.22 13.27
N GLU A 77 -9.22 -16.74 14.51
CA GLU A 77 -9.46 -15.33 14.83
C GLU A 77 -8.40 -14.43 14.20
N GLN A 78 -7.11 -14.80 14.31
CA GLN A 78 -6.03 -14.04 13.69
C GLN A 78 -6.18 -13.95 12.16
N ARG A 79 -6.63 -15.03 11.50
CA ARG A 79 -6.90 -15.02 10.06
C ARG A 79 -8.05 -14.09 9.69
N LEU A 80 -9.14 -14.13 10.45
CA LEU A 80 -10.29 -13.25 10.24
C LEU A 80 -9.91 -11.77 10.40
N VAL A 81 -9.16 -11.43 11.43
CA VAL A 81 -8.66 -10.06 11.66
C VAL A 81 -7.73 -9.62 10.53
N MET A 82 -6.84 -10.52 10.07
CA MET A 82 -5.95 -10.22 8.94
C MET A 82 -6.76 -9.96 7.67
N GLU A 83 -7.74 -10.81 7.36
CA GLU A 83 -8.61 -10.65 6.19
C GLU A 83 -9.42 -9.35 6.24
N GLU A 84 -10.00 -9.02 7.40
CA GLU A 84 -10.71 -7.77 7.61
C GLU A 84 -9.79 -6.55 7.45
N SER A 85 -8.56 -6.63 7.97
CA SER A 85 -7.57 -5.54 7.83
C SER A 85 -7.18 -5.33 6.36
N MET A 86 -7.01 -6.40 5.58
CA MET A 86 -6.71 -6.32 4.15
C MET A 86 -7.89 -5.73 3.38
N ARG A 87 -9.13 -6.14 3.71
CA ARG A 87 -10.34 -5.58 3.10
C ARG A 87 -10.49 -4.09 3.42
N SER A 88 -10.28 -3.71 4.68
CA SER A 88 -10.35 -2.32 5.12
C SER A 88 -9.34 -1.45 4.37
N LYS A 89 -8.10 -1.90 4.23
CA LYS A 89 -7.07 -1.19 3.43
C LYS A 89 -7.49 -0.98 1.98
N LYS A 90 -8.01 -2.02 1.31
CA LYS A 90 -8.51 -1.94 -0.07
C LYS A 90 -9.67 -0.96 -0.23
N ILE A 91 -10.57 -0.91 0.74
CA ILE A 91 -11.68 0.05 0.73
C ILE A 91 -11.17 1.48 0.96
N ASN A 92 -10.18 1.65 1.85
CA ASN A 92 -9.65 2.96 2.22
C ASN A 92 -8.83 3.65 1.09
N GLN A 93 -8.31 2.88 0.12
CA GLN A 93 -7.62 3.45 -1.06
C GLN A 93 -8.56 3.92 -2.18
N LEU A 94 -9.82 3.45 -2.23
CA LEU A 94 -10.77 3.81 -3.29
C LEU A 94 -10.93 5.32 -3.51
N PRO A 95 -11.05 6.18 -2.48
CA PRO A 95 -11.14 7.62 -2.68
C PRO A 95 -9.87 8.21 -3.30
N ALA A 96 -8.69 7.69 -2.97
CA ALA A 96 -7.43 8.15 -3.55
C ALA A 96 -7.34 7.75 -5.03
N LEU A 97 -7.63 6.49 -5.35
CA LEU A 97 -7.66 5.98 -6.72
C LEU A 97 -8.66 6.74 -7.59
N ALA A 98 -9.87 6.99 -7.09
CA ALA A 98 -10.89 7.76 -7.81
C ALA A 98 -10.45 9.20 -8.12
N ARG A 99 -9.69 9.83 -7.22
CA ARG A 99 -9.12 11.18 -7.45
C ARG A 99 -8.00 11.15 -8.47
N MET A 100 -7.07 10.19 -8.35
CA MET A 100 -6.00 10.01 -9.33
C MET A 100 -6.54 9.74 -10.74
N LYS A 101 -7.61 8.95 -10.84
CA LYS A 101 -8.34 8.75 -12.10
C LYS A 101 -8.78 10.06 -12.76
N ILE A 102 -9.34 10.99 -11.97
CA ILE A 102 -9.78 12.30 -12.47
C ILE A 102 -8.58 13.14 -12.93
N GLU A 103 -7.53 13.19 -12.11
CA GLU A 103 -6.32 13.96 -12.43
C GLU A 103 -5.62 13.45 -13.70
N LEU A 104 -5.45 12.13 -13.86
CA LEU A 104 -4.85 11.55 -15.07
C LEU A 104 -5.67 11.88 -16.32
N ARG A 105 -7.01 11.85 -16.24
CA ARG A 105 -7.87 12.24 -17.37
C ARG A 105 -7.70 13.71 -17.73
N ASN A 106 -7.60 14.59 -16.75
CA ASN A 106 -7.35 16.01 -16.98
C ASN A 106 -5.99 16.25 -17.64
N MET A 107 -4.96 15.49 -17.23
CA MET A 107 -3.63 15.53 -17.85
C MET A 107 -3.67 15.08 -19.30
N ILE A 108 -4.28 13.92 -19.58
CA ILE A 108 -4.43 13.35 -20.93
C ILE A 108 -5.13 14.37 -21.83
N TYR A 109 -6.31 14.84 -21.42
CA TYR A 109 -7.09 15.81 -22.20
C TYR A 109 -6.28 17.08 -22.52
N SER A 110 -5.58 17.64 -21.54
CA SER A 110 -4.79 18.85 -21.75
C SER A 110 -3.62 18.63 -22.71
N LEU A 111 -2.97 17.45 -22.65
CA LEU A 111 -1.88 17.08 -23.56
C LEU A 111 -2.37 16.85 -24.98
N GLU A 112 -3.50 16.15 -25.16
CA GLU A 112 -4.09 15.90 -26.47
C GLU A 112 -4.44 17.22 -27.16
N GLN A 113 -5.11 18.14 -26.45
CA GLN A 113 -5.41 19.48 -26.96
C GLN A 113 -4.14 20.23 -27.39
N ALA A 114 -3.09 20.19 -26.56
CA ALA A 114 -1.82 20.83 -26.89
C ALA A 114 -1.14 20.20 -28.12
N PHE A 115 -1.22 18.88 -28.28
CA PHE A 115 -0.65 18.17 -29.42
C PHE A 115 -1.43 18.38 -30.71
N GLU A 116 -2.76 18.46 -30.65
CA GLU A 116 -3.62 18.80 -31.79
C GLU A 116 -3.29 20.20 -32.30
N MET A 117 -3.21 21.20 -31.41
CA MET A 117 -2.85 22.57 -31.77
C MET A 117 -1.43 22.69 -32.34
N THR A 118 -0.48 21.87 -31.86
CA THR A 118 0.88 21.85 -32.40
C THR A 118 0.94 21.18 -33.78
N SER A 119 0.09 20.19 -34.04
CA SER A 119 0.11 19.40 -35.27
C SER A 119 -0.67 20.04 -36.41
N SER A 120 -1.67 20.86 -36.11
CA SER A 120 -2.47 21.56 -37.14
C SER A 120 -1.69 22.67 -37.84
N GLY A 121 -0.60 23.18 -37.27
CA GLY A 121 0.27 24.19 -37.90
C GLY A 121 -0.40 25.54 -38.24
N GLU A 122 -1.71 25.67 -38.01
CA GLU A 122 -2.58 26.70 -38.62
C GLU A 122 -3.26 27.64 -37.62
N GLN A 123 -2.96 27.59 -36.32
CA GLN A 123 -3.69 28.42 -35.33
C GLN A 123 -2.86 29.41 -34.51
N GLN A 124 -1.55 29.56 -34.76
CA GLN A 124 -0.83 30.74 -34.22
C GLN A 124 -1.41 32.08 -34.75
N GLU A 125 -2.12 32.09 -35.88
CA GLU A 125 -2.76 33.33 -36.39
C GLU A 125 -4.08 33.71 -35.69
N LYS A 126 -4.72 32.83 -34.90
CA LYS A 126 -6.06 33.10 -34.32
C LYS A 126 -6.09 33.36 -32.81
N GLY A 127 -4.95 33.32 -32.12
CA GLY A 127 -4.89 33.63 -30.69
C GLY A 127 -5.70 32.66 -29.80
N GLU A 128 -6.03 31.47 -30.29
CA GLU A 128 -6.69 30.45 -29.47
C GLU A 128 -5.71 29.97 -28.38
N THR A 129 -6.07 30.25 -27.13
CA THR A 129 -5.25 29.88 -25.97
C THR A 129 -5.42 28.40 -25.68
N ILE A 130 -4.32 27.65 -25.59
CA ILE A 130 -4.37 26.25 -25.13
C ILE A 130 -4.92 26.28 -23.71
N THR A 131 -6.12 25.72 -23.51
CA THR A 131 -6.74 25.68 -22.18
C THR A 131 -6.20 24.47 -21.44
N PHE A 132 -5.18 24.66 -20.62
CA PHE A 132 -4.70 23.62 -19.71
C PHE A 132 -5.59 23.55 -18.46
N ILE A 133 -6.02 22.34 -18.11
CA ILE A 133 -6.69 22.11 -16.84
C ILE A 133 -5.61 22.06 -15.74
N ALA A 134 -5.67 23.02 -14.81
CA ALA A 134 -4.78 23.04 -13.66
C ALA A 134 -5.01 21.80 -12.78
N LEU A 135 -3.92 21.20 -12.29
CA LEU A 135 -4.00 20.07 -11.37
C LEU A 135 -4.53 20.52 -10.01
N ASP A 136 -5.40 19.72 -9.41
CA ASP A 136 -5.89 19.96 -8.06
C ASP A 136 -4.96 19.31 -7.04
N GLU A 137 -4.11 20.12 -6.40
CA GLU A 137 -3.15 19.65 -5.39
C GLU A 137 -3.80 18.86 -4.24
N ASP A 138 -5.06 19.13 -3.91
CA ASP A 138 -5.76 18.42 -2.84
C ASP A 138 -6.10 16.98 -3.24
N ASN A 139 -6.25 16.69 -4.52
CA ASN A 139 -6.43 15.33 -5.02
C ASN A 139 -5.17 14.49 -4.79
N TRP A 140 -3.99 15.09 -4.88
CA TRP A 140 -2.69 14.41 -4.72
C TRP A 140 -2.26 14.18 -3.27
N ARG A 141 -2.90 14.83 -2.28
CA ARG A 141 -2.52 14.69 -0.85
C ARG A 141 -2.70 13.29 -0.29
N TYR A 142 -3.46 12.45 -0.96
CA TYR A 142 -3.88 11.13 -0.47
C TYR A 142 -3.23 9.97 -1.22
N LEU A 143 -2.17 10.25 -1.99
CA LEU A 143 -1.39 9.23 -2.70
C LEU A 143 -0.84 8.17 -1.73
N ASP A 144 -0.49 8.57 -0.51
CA ASP A 144 0.00 7.71 0.56
C ASP A 144 -0.97 6.60 0.97
N ARG A 145 -2.24 6.69 0.57
CA ARG A 145 -3.27 5.68 0.84
C ARG A 145 -3.29 4.53 -0.15
N ILE A 146 -2.65 4.68 -1.32
CA ILE A 146 -2.54 3.62 -2.32
C ILE A 146 -1.57 2.55 -1.80
N GLU A 147 -1.88 1.27 -1.88
CA GLU A 147 -1.02 0.24 -1.29
C GLU A 147 0.30 0.05 -2.06
N ASP A 148 0.27 0.17 -3.39
CA ASP A 148 1.43 -0.03 -4.24
C ASP A 148 2.35 1.20 -4.25
N ILE A 149 3.51 1.06 -3.58
CA ILE A 149 4.54 2.11 -3.49
C ILE A 149 5.17 2.42 -4.85
N GLY A 150 5.37 1.41 -5.70
CA GLY A 150 5.95 1.60 -7.04
C GLY A 150 5.02 2.47 -7.89
N PHE A 151 3.73 2.13 -7.87
CA PHE A 151 2.70 2.90 -8.56
C PHE A 151 2.59 4.34 -8.03
N GLN A 152 2.69 4.56 -6.71
CA GLN A 152 2.75 5.92 -6.13
C GLN A 152 3.92 6.73 -6.69
N LEU A 153 5.11 6.15 -6.78
CA LEU A 153 6.31 6.83 -7.28
C LEU A 153 6.14 7.23 -8.75
N GLU A 154 5.55 6.36 -9.57
CA GLU A 154 5.24 6.66 -10.96
C GLU A 154 4.27 7.84 -11.08
N LEU A 155 3.19 7.84 -10.30
CA LEU A 155 2.23 8.95 -10.27
C LEU A 155 2.89 10.28 -9.84
N ILE A 156 3.78 10.26 -8.85
CA ILE A 156 4.52 11.44 -8.39
C ILE A 156 5.44 11.99 -9.48
N ASP A 157 6.17 11.12 -10.17
CA ASP A 157 7.05 11.50 -11.27
C ASP A 157 6.25 12.19 -12.40
N LYS A 158 5.13 11.59 -12.81
CA LYS A 158 4.28 12.17 -13.86
C LYS A 158 3.60 13.46 -13.44
N LYS A 159 3.17 13.58 -12.19
CA LYS A 159 2.71 14.85 -11.62
C LYS A 159 3.79 15.93 -11.74
N SER A 160 5.01 15.61 -11.32
CA SER A 160 6.13 16.57 -11.36
C SER A 160 6.42 17.04 -12.78
N PHE A 161 6.48 16.11 -13.73
CA PHE A 161 6.65 16.42 -15.15
C PHE A 161 5.51 17.32 -15.66
N PHE A 162 4.25 16.93 -15.44
CA PHE A 162 3.10 17.70 -15.92
C PHE A 162 3.05 19.10 -15.31
N LYS A 163 3.41 19.26 -14.03
CA LYS A 163 3.49 20.59 -13.40
C LYS A 163 4.55 21.48 -14.03
N GLN A 164 5.71 20.91 -14.39
CA GLN A 164 6.76 21.65 -15.09
C GLN A 164 6.29 22.06 -16.48
N LEU A 165 5.63 21.14 -17.20
CA LEU A 165 5.04 21.41 -18.50
C LEU A 165 3.97 22.51 -18.40
N TYR A 166 3.01 22.38 -17.48
CA TYR A 166 1.95 23.36 -17.24
C TYR A 166 2.53 24.74 -16.95
N LYS A 167 3.48 24.87 -16.01
CA LYS A 167 4.12 26.15 -15.69
C LYS A 167 4.84 26.77 -16.90
N THR A 168 5.39 25.94 -17.77
CA THR A 168 6.06 26.39 -18.99
C THR A 168 5.02 26.87 -20.02
N LEU A 169 3.85 26.24 -20.07
CA LEU A 169 2.77 26.54 -21.00
C LEU A 169 1.87 27.70 -20.56
N ASP A 170 1.72 27.91 -19.26
CA ASP A 170 0.95 28.99 -18.62
C ASP A 170 1.64 30.37 -18.67
N TYR A 171 2.79 30.48 -19.33
CA TYR A 171 3.39 31.79 -19.61
C TYR A 171 2.40 32.62 -20.46
N GLU A 172 2.12 33.86 -20.08
CA GLU A 172 1.17 34.72 -20.80
C GLU A 172 1.73 35.15 -22.17
N TYR A 173 1.65 34.25 -23.15
CA TYR A 173 2.15 34.48 -24.50
C TYR A 173 1.43 35.64 -25.18
N LEU A 174 0.11 35.67 -25.07
CA LEU A 174 -0.72 36.66 -25.75
C LEU A 174 -0.44 38.10 -25.27
N SER A 175 -0.19 38.29 -23.97
CA SER A 175 0.12 39.63 -23.44
C SER A 175 1.52 40.08 -23.87
N ALA A 176 2.51 39.18 -23.84
CA ALA A 176 3.87 39.45 -24.29
C ALA A 176 3.93 39.72 -25.81
N GLU A 177 3.27 38.90 -26.62
CA GLU A 177 3.22 39.02 -28.08
C GLU A 177 2.54 40.31 -28.53
N PHE A 178 1.39 40.64 -27.93
CA PHE A 178 0.68 41.89 -28.22
C PHE A 178 1.55 43.10 -27.88
N ARG A 179 2.24 43.07 -26.74
CA ARG A 179 3.14 44.16 -26.33
C ARG A 179 4.35 44.27 -27.24
N ILE A 180 4.91 43.14 -27.70
CA ILE A 180 6.00 43.12 -28.68
C ILE A 180 5.56 43.75 -30.00
N GLU A 181 4.39 43.39 -30.54
CA GLU A 181 3.87 43.97 -31.78
C GLU A 181 3.53 45.45 -31.62
N GLU A 182 2.94 45.88 -30.49
CA GLU A 182 2.70 47.30 -30.19
C GLU A 182 4.01 48.11 -30.20
N LEU A 183 5.06 47.61 -29.53
CA LEU A 183 6.37 48.26 -29.49
C LEU A 183 7.04 48.27 -30.87
N LYS A 184 6.84 47.22 -31.67
CA LYS A 184 7.36 47.11 -33.03
C LYS A 184 6.68 48.09 -33.98
N GLU A 185 5.35 48.22 -33.92
CA GLU A 185 4.60 49.24 -34.68
C GLU A 185 5.05 50.65 -34.28
N LYS A 186 5.15 50.93 -32.98
CA LYS A 186 5.62 52.22 -32.46
C LYS A 186 7.03 52.55 -32.94
N ASN A 187 7.94 51.57 -32.96
CA ASN A 187 9.30 51.75 -33.44
C ASN A 187 9.35 52.18 -34.92
N VAL A 188 8.44 51.65 -35.75
CA VAL A 188 8.35 51.99 -37.17
C VAL A 188 7.80 53.40 -37.39
N LEU A 189 6.84 53.83 -36.57
CA LEU A 189 6.14 55.11 -36.73
C LEU A 189 6.89 56.29 -36.11
N GLU A 190 7.35 56.15 -34.86
CA GLU A 190 7.83 57.26 -34.03
C GLU A 190 9.27 57.05 -33.53
N GLY A 191 9.76 55.81 -33.56
CA GLY A 191 10.99 55.39 -32.91
C GLY A 191 10.81 55.17 -31.41
N LEU A 192 11.45 54.14 -30.87
CA LEU A 192 11.38 53.85 -29.43
C LEU A 192 12.35 54.72 -28.63
N ASN A 193 11.91 55.15 -27.44
CA ASN A 193 12.83 55.72 -26.47
C ASN A 193 13.73 54.63 -25.86
N ALA A 194 14.77 55.04 -25.10
CA ALA A 194 15.73 54.10 -24.54
C ALA A 194 15.11 53.05 -23.60
N SER A 195 14.09 53.42 -22.83
CA SER A 195 13.39 52.51 -21.91
C SER A 195 12.53 51.49 -22.66
N GLU A 196 11.79 51.95 -23.68
CA GLU A 196 10.92 51.08 -24.48
C GLU A 196 11.73 50.11 -25.33
N LYS A 197 12.91 50.54 -25.81
CA LYS A 197 13.83 49.66 -26.54
C LYS A 197 14.39 48.55 -25.65
N ASP A 198 14.70 48.86 -24.39
CA ASP A 198 15.15 47.86 -23.41
C ASP A 198 14.01 46.88 -23.07
N GLU A 199 12.80 47.40 -22.84
CA GLU A 199 11.59 46.59 -22.62
C GLU A 199 11.33 45.65 -23.81
N TRP A 200 11.34 46.18 -25.04
CA TRP A 200 11.13 45.40 -26.25
C TRP A 200 12.16 44.29 -26.41
N LEU A 201 13.46 44.61 -26.26
CA LEU A 201 14.53 43.61 -26.35
C LEU A 201 14.38 42.50 -25.30
N LYS A 202 13.98 42.86 -24.08
CA LYS A 202 13.75 41.90 -23.01
C LYS A 202 12.56 41.00 -23.30
N LEU A 203 11.42 41.58 -23.69
CA LEU A 203 10.22 40.82 -24.03
C LEU A 203 10.45 39.88 -25.23
N GLU A 204 11.11 40.36 -26.27
CA GLU A 204 11.45 39.58 -27.47
C GLU A 204 12.36 38.40 -27.13
N LEU A 205 13.37 38.62 -26.27
CA LEU A 205 14.26 37.56 -25.80
C LEU A 205 13.49 36.54 -24.95
N ASP A 206 12.72 37.01 -23.97
CA ASP A 206 11.94 36.14 -23.08
C ASP A 206 10.91 35.32 -23.88
N PHE A 207 10.22 35.93 -24.83
CA PHE A 207 9.28 35.26 -25.74
C PHE A 207 9.97 34.18 -26.58
N ARG A 208 11.12 34.49 -27.17
CA ARG A 208 11.87 33.52 -28.00
C ARG A 208 12.40 32.35 -27.16
N VAL A 209 12.96 32.64 -25.99
CA VAL A 209 13.49 31.61 -25.09
C VAL A 209 12.35 30.72 -24.62
N ASN A 210 11.27 31.28 -24.08
CA ASN A 210 10.17 30.47 -23.58
C ASN A 210 9.49 29.67 -24.71
N SER A 211 9.39 30.21 -25.92
CA SER A 211 8.66 29.51 -27.01
C SER A 211 9.45 28.30 -27.49
N SER A 212 10.78 28.44 -27.51
CA SER A 212 11.67 27.32 -27.76
C SER A 212 11.56 26.25 -26.68
N ILE A 213 11.48 26.64 -25.40
CA ILE A 213 11.36 25.70 -24.27
C ILE A 213 10.01 24.98 -24.32
N GLN A 214 8.90 25.68 -24.57
CA GLN A 214 7.57 25.07 -24.73
C GLN A 214 7.54 24.04 -25.85
N ARG A 215 8.03 24.42 -27.03
CA ARG A 215 8.10 23.50 -28.18
C ARG A 215 8.96 22.29 -27.86
N ALA A 216 10.10 22.48 -27.22
CA ALA A 216 10.98 21.40 -26.81
C ALA A 216 10.31 20.47 -25.78
N MET A 217 9.59 21.01 -24.79
CA MET A 217 8.87 20.20 -23.81
C MET A 217 7.70 19.42 -24.42
N LEU A 218 6.91 20.06 -25.29
CA LEU A 218 5.81 19.38 -25.99
C LEU A 218 6.33 18.29 -26.93
N LEU A 219 7.42 18.57 -27.66
CA LEU A 219 8.09 17.57 -28.49
C LEU A 219 8.60 16.42 -27.63
N SER A 220 9.25 16.71 -26.50
CA SER A 220 9.73 15.69 -25.56
C SER A 220 8.58 14.84 -25.02
N ALA A 221 7.45 15.44 -24.65
CA ALA A 221 6.25 14.71 -24.19
C ALA A 221 5.65 13.84 -25.29
N LYS A 222 5.68 14.30 -26.56
CA LYS A 222 5.20 13.54 -27.72
C LYS A 222 6.14 12.38 -28.05
N GLU A 223 7.44 12.61 -28.07
CA GLU A 223 8.47 11.60 -28.31
C GLU A 223 8.49 10.53 -27.22
N SER A 224 8.27 10.91 -25.96
CA SER A 224 8.14 9.95 -24.85
C SER A 224 6.80 9.22 -24.81
N ASN A 225 5.89 9.50 -25.76
CA ASN A 225 4.54 8.97 -25.81
C ASN A 225 3.78 9.10 -24.48
N LEU A 226 3.89 10.29 -23.86
CA LEU A 226 3.39 10.54 -22.50
C LEU A 226 1.88 10.27 -22.38
N VAL A 227 1.09 10.63 -23.39
CA VAL A 227 -0.36 10.39 -23.40
C VAL A 227 -0.64 8.90 -23.23
N LYS A 228 -0.04 8.05 -24.07
CA LYS A 228 -0.21 6.60 -23.98
C LYS A 228 0.20 6.06 -22.61
N TYR A 229 1.30 6.55 -22.05
CA TYR A 229 1.73 6.12 -20.72
C TYR A 229 0.75 6.52 -19.62
N LEU A 230 0.17 7.73 -19.70
CA LEU A 230 -0.89 8.16 -18.77
C LEU A 230 -2.17 7.33 -18.95
N GLU A 231 -2.50 6.91 -20.17
CA GLU A 231 -3.59 5.97 -20.44
C GLU A 231 -3.33 4.60 -19.82
N GLU A 232 -2.11 4.07 -19.93
CA GLU A 232 -1.70 2.81 -19.30
C GLU A 232 -1.81 2.90 -17.76
N LEU A 233 -1.39 4.02 -17.16
CA LEU A 233 -1.59 4.27 -15.72
C LEU A 233 -3.09 4.39 -15.36
N LEU A 234 -3.88 5.03 -16.21
CA LEU A 234 -5.33 5.16 -16.01
C LEU A 234 -6.02 3.79 -16.04
N GLU A 235 -5.63 2.91 -16.96
CA GLU A 235 -6.12 1.53 -17.05
C GLU A 235 -5.78 0.76 -15.77
N GLN A 236 -4.53 0.87 -15.28
CA GLN A 236 -4.14 0.26 -14.00
C GLN A 236 -5.01 0.75 -12.82
N ILE A 237 -5.31 2.04 -12.73
CA ILE A 237 -6.23 2.57 -11.70
C ILE A 237 -7.62 1.98 -11.85
N GLU A 238 -8.13 1.86 -13.07
CA GLU A 238 -9.46 1.30 -13.31
C GLU A 238 -9.54 -0.18 -12.90
N ASP A 239 -8.49 -0.95 -13.19
CA ASP A 239 -8.35 -2.34 -12.74
C ASP A 239 -8.25 -2.44 -11.21
N GLU A 240 -7.48 -1.59 -10.55
CA GLU A 240 -7.40 -1.57 -9.09
C GLU A 240 -8.74 -1.20 -8.43
N ILE A 241 -9.45 -0.21 -8.98
CA ILE A 241 -10.79 0.17 -8.51
C ILE A 241 -11.77 -0.99 -8.68
N LYS A 242 -11.71 -1.70 -9.81
CA LYS A 242 -12.56 -2.87 -10.06
C LYS A 242 -12.22 -4.00 -9.10
N ALA A 243 -10.94 -4.30 -8.90
CA ALA A 243 -10.48 -5.29 -7.94
C ALA A 243 -10.94 -4.96 -6.51
N CYS A 244 -10.99 -3.68 -6.12
CA CYS A 244 -11.51 -3.27 -4.82
C CYS A 244 -13.03 -3.44 -4.66
N LYS A 245 -13.81 -3.42 -5.75
CA LYS A 245 -15.27 -3.61 -5.73
C LYS A 245 -15.71 -5.07 -5.67
N GLU A 246 -14.84 -5.99 -6.08
CA GLU A 246 -15.13 -7.44 -6.08
C GLU A 246 -14.96 -8.08 -4.70
N PHE A 247 -14.56 -7.32 -3.67
CA PHE A 247 -14.47 -7.73 -2.26
C PHE A 247 -15.65 -7.26 -1.40
#